data_AF-A0A6G0UJA6-F1
#
_entry.id   AF-A0A6G0UJA6-F1
#
_cell.length_a   1.000
_cell.length_b   1.000
_cell.length_c   1.000
_cell.angle_alpha   90.00
_cell.angle_beta   90.00
_cell.angle_gamma   90.00
#
_symmetry.space_group_name_H-M   'P 1'
#
loop_
_entity.id
_entity.type
_entity.pdbx_description
1 polymer ?
#
loop_
_entity_poly.entity_id
_entity_poly.type
_entity_poly.pdbx_seq_one_letter_code
_entity_poly.pdbx_strand_id
1 'polypeptide(L)'
;MLSDAQPAEPQPLVDDGVQISKKLMAMIGAFYWFIMTVIVVPTACTFTFASFWPLIFVNLNVFNKLVHGLCVFVNDHWVGAGQYSGIAISEYGDDISKLSKKRVLFLANHLGLIDHFCLMTSFHNKKHVIGNYLWVIYNIWKSTPLGVMWTAHGNFFINGGADKRKMVLEDFKNHLKNYYWKHDFGWIVMYPEGSRLYLIKNSEKRFAEKNGLEPFKHCAHPRTGAAHTVLDVCGPTDESYTTARSGLGGPVEYIIDCTLGYPKGKVGGLGEVMVGEWPEGNSNVAIHYKIHKVLPEWSDESVLRDWLYKQYEEKDKMLDRYYKTGSFAGASRQVQFSLARNVFVQIVWMALFYAHYTFWMKPLFHFLLRLIGF
;
A
#
# COMPACT_ATOMS: atom_id res chain seq x y z
N MET A 1 -5.14 5.87 -66.89
CA MET A 1 -5.47 6.30 -65.51
C MET A 1 -4.35 5.80 -64.62
N LEU A 2 -3.31 6.63 -64.45
CA LEU A 2 -2.18 6.37 -63.56
C LEU A 2 -2.63 6.72 -62.14
N SER A 3 -2.34 5.84 -61.18
CA SER A 3 -2.69 5.98 -59.78
C SER A 3 -1.76 6.96 -59.08
N ASP A 4 -2.32 8.06 -58.57
CA ASP A 4 -1.63 8.97 -57.65
C ASP A 4 -1.53 8.29 -56.27
N ALA A 5 -0.41 7.61 -56.02
CA ALA A 5 -0.02 7.22 -54.68
C ALA A 5 0.54 8.46 -53.97
N GLN A 6 -0.15 8.94 -52.93
CA GLN A 6 0.38 9.99 -52.06
C GLN A 6 1.66 9.49 -51.38
N PRO A 7 2.75 10.28 -51.36
CA PRO A 7 3.95 9.92 -50.60
C PRO A 7 3.61 9.92 -49.10
N ALA A 8 4.02 8.87 -48.40
CA ALA A 8 3.90 8.80 -46.95
C ALA A 8 4.65 9.98 -46.30
N GLU A 9 3.99 10.69 -45.38
CA GLU A 9 4.65 11.71 -44.57
C GLU A 9 5.85 11.09 -43.83
N PRO A 10 7.05 11.71 -43.88
CA PRO A 10 8.16 11.24 -43.09
C PRO A 10 7.80 11.35 -41.61
N GLN A 11 7.84 10.23 -40.88
CA GLN A 11 7.75 10.26 -39.43
C GLN A 11 8.83 11.22 -38.91
N PRO A 12 8.50 12.14 -37.99
CA PRO A 12 9.48 13.08 -37.48
C PRO A 12 10.63 12.30 -36.83
N LEU A 13 11.85 12.54 -37.32
CA LEU A 13 13.09 12.11 -36.67
C LEU A 13 13.09 12.70 -35.25
N VAL A 14 12.76 11.87 -34.27
CA VAL A 14 12.94 12.23 -32.86
C VAL A 14 14.44 12.39 -32.67
N ASP A 15 14.88 13.60 -32.31
CA ASP A 15 16.29 13.90 -32.10
C ASP A 15 16.90 12.96 -31.05
N ASP A 16 17.78 12.07 -31.49
CA ASP A 16 18.45 11.06 -30.66
C ASP A 16 19.14 11.71 -29.45
N GLY A 17 19.64 12.95 -29.60
CA GLY A 17 20.26 13.71 -28.50
C GLY A 17 19.27 14.08 -27.39
N VAL A 18 18.03 14.44 -27.74
CA VAL A 18 16.96 14.74 -26.77
C VAL A 18 16.54 13.46 -26.03
N GLN A 19 16.49 12.32 -26.73
CA GLN A 19 16.13 11.05 -26.12
C GLN A 19 17.21 10.53 -25.16
N ILE A 20 18.49 10.68 -25.52
CA ILE A 20 19.63 10.37 -24.64
C ILE A 20 19.61 11.25 -23.39
N SER A 21 19.39 12.55 -23.54
CA SER A 21 19.32 13.50 -22.41
C SER A 21 18.18 13.13 -21.44
N LYS A 22 16.98 12.84 -21.96
CA LYS A 22 15.84 12.38 -21.13
C LYS A 22 16.15 11.10 -20.36
N LYS A 23 16.77 10.11 -21.01
CA LYS A 23 17.18 8.86 -20.35
C LYS A 23 18.22 9.11 -19.26
N LEU A 24 19.19 9.98 -19.50
CA LEU A 24 20.21 10.33 -18.51
C LEU A 24 19.58 10.99 -17.27
N MET A 25 18.67 11.94 -17.45
CA MET A 25 17.95 12.58 -16.34
C MET A 25 17.08 11.58 -15.56
N ALA A 26 16.46 10.63 -16.25
CA ALA A 26 15.73 9.52 -15.62
C ALA A 26 16.66 8.62 -14.79
N MET A 27 17.86 8.32 -15.27
CA MET A 27 18.83 7.53 -14.50
C MET A 27 19.38 8.29 -13.28
N ILE A 28 19.67 9.58 -13.41
CA ILE A 28 20.17 10.41 -12.30
C ILE A 28 19.13 10.50 -11.18
N GLY A 29 17.87 10.77 -11.52
CA GLY A 29 16.83 10.83 -10.50
C GLY A 29 16.50 9.45 -9.92
N ALA A 30 16.49 8.38 -10.73
CA ALA A 30 16.34 7.02 -10.21
C ALA A 30 17.47 6.67 -9.23
N PHE A 31 18.71 7.07 -9.53
CA PHE A 31 19.85 6.90 -8.62
C PHE A 31 19.66 7.71 -7.33
N TYR A 32 19.23 8.96 -7.41
CA TYR A 32 18.89 9.76 -6.22
C TYR A 32 17.83 9.06 -5.35
N TRP A 33 16.72 8.61 -5.95
CA TRP A 33 15.66 7.92 -5.22
C TRP A 33 16.12 6.59 -4.66
N PHE A 34 16.99 5.87 -5.35
CA PHE A 34 17.61 4.65 -4.82
C PHE A 34 18.42 4.96 -3.55
N ILE A 35 19.31 5.96 -3.58
CA ILE A 35 20.09 6.36 -2.41
C ILE A 35 19.19 6.81 -1.26
N MET A 36 18.18 7.61 -1.56
CA MET A 36 17.25 8.07 -0.53
C MET A 36 16.46 6.91 0.09
N THR A 37 15.91 6.01 -0.74
CA THR A 37 15.02 4.92 -0.32
C THR A 37 15.78 3.80 0.39
N VAL A 38 17.01 3.50 -0.02
CA VAL A 38 17.78 2.35 0.49
C VAL A 38 18.69 2.76 1.65
N ILE A 39 19.22 3.99 1.64
CA ILE A 39 20.24 4.41 2.61
C ILE A 39 19.71 5.51 3.53
N VAL A 40 19.35 6.67 2.99
CA VAL A 40 19.10 7.88 3.79
C VAL A 40 17.86 7.72 4.67
N VAL A 41 16.71 7.48 4.05
CA VAL A 41 15.42 7.39 4.74
C VAL A 41 15.39 6.24 5.74
N PRO A 42 15.77 5.00 5.40
CA PRO A 42 15.69 3.92 6.38
C PRO A 42 16.63 4.11 7.57
N THR A 43 17.83 4.64 7.33
CA THR A 43 18.80 4.93 8.40
C THR A 43 18.24 6.01 9.31
N ALA A 44 17.87 7.17 8.75
CA ALA A 44 17.30 8.27 9.52
C ALA A 44 16.06 7.83 10.30
N CYS A 45 15.15 7.10 9.64
CA CYS A 45 13.92 6.59 10.24
C CYS A 45 14.18 5.64 11.42
N THR A 46 15.12 4.70 11.26
CA THR A 46 15.47 3.74 12.33
C THR A 46 16.05 4.44 13.56
N PHE A 47 16.99 5.37 13.37
CA PHE A 47 17.56 6.12 14.48
C PHE A 47 16.55 7.10 15.12
N THR A 48 15.69 7.73 14.33
CA THR A 48 14.61 8.60 14.84
C THR A 48 13.64 7.77 15.69
N PHE A 49 13.22 6.61 15.20
CA PHE A 49 12.36 5.69 15.94
C PHE A 49 13.01 5.22 17.25
N ALA A 50 14.28 4.80 17.19
CA ALA A 50 15.03 4.40 18.38
C ALA A 50 15.12 5.52 19.42
N SER A 51 15.22 6.78 18.97
CA SER A 51 15.22 7.96 19.86
C SER A 51 13.86 8.17 20.55
N PHE A 52 12.76 7.75 19.93
CA PHE A 52 11.41 7.81 20.52
C PHE A 52 11.11 6.63 21.44
N TRP A 53 11.80 5.50 21.28
CA TRP A 53 11.53 4.25 22.00
C TRP A 53 11.37 4.39 23.53
N PRO A 54 12.19 5.18 24.25
CA PRO A 54 12.01 5.35 25.70
C PRO A 54 10.65 5.93 26.09
N LEU A 55 9.98 6.67 25.20
CA LEU A 55 8.67 7.27 25.46
C LEU A 55 7.57 6.23 25.66
N ILE A 56 7.75 4.98 25.22
CA ILE A 56 6.80 3.89 25.50
C ILE A 56 6.58 3.74 27.01
N PHE A 57 7.63 3.91 27.81
CA PHE A 57 7.57 3.75 29.28
C PHE A 57 7.09 4.99 30.02
N VAL A 58 7.06 6.16 29.34
CA VAL A 58 6.71 7.45 29.96
C VAL A 58 5.33 7.91 29.52
N ASN A 59 5.08 7.94 28.20
CA ASN A 59 3.82 8.38 27.64
C ASN A 59 3.58 7.74 26.26
N LEU A 60 2.85 6.63 26.26
CA LEU A 60 2.50 5.88 25.06
C LEU A 60 1.75 6.73 24.01
N ASN A 61 0.90 7.66 24.44
CA ASN A 61 0.15 8.51 23.51
C ASN A 61 1.06 9.47 22.75
N VAL A 62 2.07 10.03 23.41
CA VAL A 62 3.08 10.87 22.76
C VAL A 62 3.95 10.02 21.83
N PHE A 63 4.37 8.84 22.28
CA PHE A 63 5.09 7.88 21.43
C PHE A 63 4.32 7.57 20.14
N ASN A 64 3.05 7.17 20.25
CA ASN A 64 2.20 6.85 19.10
C ASN A 64 2.07 8.05 18.15
N LYS A 65 1.84 9.27 18.67
CA LYS A 65 1.77 10.49 17.83
C LYS A 65 3.06 10.73 17.05
N LEU A 66 4.22 10.58 17.69
CA LEU A 66 5.52 10.80 17.05
C LEU A 66 5.82 9.72 16.00
N VAL A 67 5.55 8.45 16.31
CA VAL A 67 5.74 7.34 15.36
C VAL A 67 4.79 7.47 14.17
N HIS A 68 3.50 7.79 14.38
CA HIS A 68 2.56 8.04 13.29
C HIS A 68 3.00 9.21 12.42
N GLY A 69 3.49 10.30 13.03
CA GLY A 69 4.09 11.41 12.31
C GLY A 69 5.29 11.00 11.46
N LEU A 70 6.19 10.17 12.00
CA LEU A 70 7.31 9.60 11.25
C LEU A 70 6.83 8.76 10.05
N CYS A 71 5.80 7.94 10.25
CA CYS A 71 5.19 7.15 9.17
C CYS A 71 4.55 8.03 8.08
N VAL A 72 4.01 9.22 8.42
CA VAL A 72 3.58 10.21 7.42
C VAL A 72 4.74 10.64 6.53
N PHE A 73 5.89 10.98 7.12
CA PHE A 73 7.07 11.37 6.33
C PHE A 73 7.61 10.23 5.47
N VAL A 74 7.51 8.98 5.92
CA VAL A 74 7.89 7.80 5.12
C VAL A 74 6.93 7.63 3.95
N ASN A 75 5.62 7.72 4.19
CA ASN A 75 4.62 7.67 3.13
C ASN A 75 4.87 8.79 2.09
N ASP A 76 5.12 10.02 2.55
CA ASP A 76 5.39 11.16 1.68
C ASP A 76 6.67 11.00 0.86
N HIS A 77 7.71 10.36 1.42
CA HIS A 77 8.89 9.99 0.65
C HIS A 77 8.54 9.02 -0.50
N TRP A 78 7.77 7.97 -0.22
CA TRP A 78 7.31 7.02 -1.24
C TRP A 78 6.41 7.65 -2.29
N VAL A 79 5.53 8.56 -1.89
CA VAL A 79 4.70 9.32 -2.84
C VAL A 79 5.57 10.20 -3.73
N GLY A 80 6.58 10.88 -3.16
CA GLY A 80 7.56 11.64 -3.95
C GLY A 80 8.29 10.77 -4.98
N ALA A 81 8.73 9.57 -4.58
CA ALA A 81 9.37 8.61 -5.48
C ALA A 81 8.40 8.14 -6.58
N GLY A 82 7.15 7.85 -6.19
CA GLY A 82 6.08 7.47 -7.11
C GLY A 82 5.80 8.57 -8.15
N GLN A 83 5.72 9.82 -7.71
CA GLN A 83 5.53 10.94 -8.63
C GLN A 83 6.71 11.15 -9.57
N TYR A 84 7.93 10.98 -9.07
CA TYR A 84 9.11 11.01 -9.93
C TYR A 84 9.04 9.91 -11.00
N SER A 85 8.62 8.70 -10.63
CA SER A 85 8.39 7.61 -11.59
C SER A 85 7.18 7.84 -12.51
N GLY A 86 6.38 8.89 -12.28
CA GLY A 86 5.22 9.23 -13.09
C GLY A 86 3.90 8.60 -12.65
N ILE A 87 3.82 7.96 -11.47
CA ILE A 87 2.55 7.42 -10.93
C ILE A 87 1.49 8.53 -10.91
N ALA A 88 0.38 8.29 -11.59
CA ALA A 88 -0.83 9.10 -11.51
C ALA A 88 -2.00 8.23 -11.00
N ILE A 89 -2.84 8.78 -10.14
CA ILE A 89 -3.98 8.05 -9.54
C ILE A 89 -5.29 8.78 -9.85
N SER A 90 -6.19 8.06 -10.51
CA SER A 90 -7.56 8.48 -10.79
C SER A 90 -8.53 7.76 -9.86
N GLU A 91 -9.15 8.46 -8.91
CA GLU A 91 -10.10 7.87 -7.97
C GLU A 91 -11.55 7.96 -8.48
N TYR A 92 -12.31 6.88 -8.32
CA TYR A 92 -13.71 6.71 -8.74
C TYR A 92 -14.55 6.17 -7.58
N GLY A 93 -15.88 6.21 -7.74
CA GLY A 93 -16.81 5.73 -6.73
C GLY A 93 -16.87 6.66 -5.52
N ASP A 94 -16.99 6.08 -4.33
CA ASP A 94 -17.19 6.83 -3.09
C ASP A 94 -15.99 7.70 -2.68
N ASP A 95 -16.27 8.81 -1.98
CA ASP A 95 -15.23 9.58 -1.30
C ASP A 95 -14.94 8.97 0.08
N ILE A 96 -13.76 8.37 0.20
CA ILE A 96 -13.28 7.71 1.43
C ILE A 96 -12.62 8.69 2.41
N SER A 97 -12.39 9.96 2.04
CA SER A 97 -11.78 10.97 2.92
C SER A 97 -12.62 11.23 4.18
N LYS A 98 -13.95 11.08 4.05
CA LYS A 98 -14.92 11.18 5.16
C LYS A 98 -14.71 10.12 6.25
N LEU A 99 -14.02 9.02 5.94
CA LEU A 99 -13.72 7.93 6.88
C LEU A 99 -12.32 8.04 7.50
N SER A 100 -11.59 9.13 7.26
CA SER A 100 -10.21 9.29 7.74
C SER A 100 -10.04 9.19 9.27
N LYS A 101 -11.08 9.54 10.04
CA LYS A 101 -11.09 9.43 11.52
C LYS A 101 -11.83 8.18 12.02
N LYS A 102 -12.27 7.31 11.12
CA LYS A 102 -13.02 6.08 11.43
C LYS A 102 -12.09 4.88 11.39
N ARG A 103 -12.48 3.82 12.11
CA ARG A 103 -11.81 2.51 12.03
C ARG A 103 -12.37 1.74 10.85
N VAL A 104 -11.48 1.29 9.97
CA VAL A 104 -11.85 0.77 8.66
C VAL A 104 -11.05 -0.48 8.34
N LEU A 105 -11.72 -1.47 7.75
CA LEU A 105 -11.08 -2.58 7.05
C LEU A 105 -11.01 -2.24 5.56
N PHE A 106 -9.81 -2.04 5.02
CA PHE A 106 -9.58 -1.70 3.63
C PHE A 106 -9.16 -2.95 2.84
N LEU A 107 -9.95 -3.34 1.85
CA LEU A 107 -9.78 -4.57 1.08
C LEU A 107 -9.54 -4.25 -0.40
N ALA A 108 -8.33 -4.53 -0.90
CA ALA A 108 -7.98 -4.30 -2.30
C ALA A 108 -7.78 -5.61 -3.07
N ASN A 109 -8.12 -5.61 -4.37
CA ASN A 109 -7.61 -6.63 -5.29
C ASN A 109 -6.08 -6.51 -5.42
N HIS A 110 -5.39 -7.57 -5.85
CA HIS A 110 -3.91 -7.60 -5.86
C HIS A 110 -3.33 -8.02 -7.20
N LEU A 111 -2.67 -7.08 -7.88
CA LEU A 111 -2.19 -7.22 -9.24
C LEU A 111 -0.66 -7.17 -9.32
N GLY A 112 0.00 -6.36 -8.50
CA GLY A 112 1.47 -6.24 -8.51
C GLY A 112 2.07 -5.72 -7.21
N LEU A 113 3.41 -5.64 -7.18
CA LEU A 113 4.11 -5.04 -6.03
C LEU A 113 3.78 -3.56 -5.90
N ILE A 114 3.58 -2.89 -7.04
CA ILE A 114 3.34 -1.45 -7.11
C ILE A 114 1.99 -1.00 -6.53
N ASP A 115 1.05 -1.94 -6.31
CA ASP A 115 -0.24 -1.68 -5.66
C ASP A 115 -0.07 -0.91 -4.34
N HIS A 116 0.94 -1.27 -3.53
CA HIS A 116 1.21 -0.62 -2.25
C HIS A 116 1.53 0.87 -2.44
N PHE A 117 2.35 1.21 -3.43
CA PHE A 117 2.70 2.60 -3.72
C PHE A 117 1.53 3.36 -4.33
N CYS A 118 0.71 2.71 -5.18
CA CYS A 118 -0.53 3.29 -5.69
C CYS A 118 -1.52 3.60 -4.57
N LEU A 119 -1.68 2.71 -3.59
CA LEU A 119 -2.55 2.92 -2.42
C LEU A 119 -1.97 3.99 -1.47
N MET A 120 -0.67 3.97 -1.18
CA MET A 120 -0.02 5.04 -0.38
C MET A 120 -0.19 6.42 -1.03
N THR A 121 -0.10 6.46 -2.37
CA THR A 121 -0.36 7.65 -3.19
C THR A 121 -1.82 8.06 -3.09
N SER A 122 -2.76 7.13 -3.20
CA SER A 122 -4.18 7.44 -3.08
C SER A 122 -4.53 7.96 -1.68
N PHE A 123 -3.88 7.47 -0.63
CA PHE A 123 -4.07 7.93 0.74
C PHE A 123 -3.44 9.29 1.04
N HIS A 124 -2.56 9.81 0.18
CA HIS A 124 -1.70 10.96 0.45
C HIS A 124 -2.41 12.27 0.88
N ASN A 125 -3.67 12.45 0.52
CA ASN A 125 -4.47 13.63 0.91
C ASN A 125 -5.54 13.33 1.95
N LYS A 126 -5.58 12.11 2.50
CA LYS A 126 -6.65 11.61 3.36
C LYS A 126 -6.32 11.77 4.85
N LYS A 127 -5.75 12.93 5.22
CA LYS A 127 -5.47 13.37 6.61
C LYS A 127 -4.96 12.21 7.49
N HIS A 128 -5.74 11.85 8.52
CA HIS A 128 -5.41 10.89 9.56
C HIS A 128 -5.17 9.45 9.09
N VAL A 129 -5.49 9.11 7.83
CA VAL A 129 -5.19 7.78 7.28
C VAL A 129 -3.69 7.56 7.17
N ILE A 130 -2.96 8.59 6.77
CA ILE A 130 -1.53 8.50 6.48
C ILE A 130 -0.78 8.35 7.80
N GLY A 131 0.01 7.28 7.91
CA GLY A 131 0.78 6.96 9.12
C GLY A 131 -0.03 6.28 10.23
N ASN A 132 -1.35 6.15 10.09
CA ASN A 132 -2.22 5.49 11.07
C ASN A 132 -2.93 4.23 10.51
N TYR A 133 -2.27 3.53 9.59
CA TYR A 133 -2.72 2.25 9.07
C TYR A 133 -1.91 1.09 9.68
N LEU A 134 -2.53 -0.09 9.74
CA LEU A 134 -1.88 -1.36 9.97
C LEU A 134 -1.96 -2.16 8.68
N TRP A 135 -0.83 -2.38 8.04
CA TRP A 135 -0.71 -3.24 6.87
C TRP A 135 -0.63 -4.71 7.27
N VAL A 136 -1.41 -5.54 6.59
CA VAL A 136 -1.29 -6.99 6.63
C VAL A 136 -0.60 -7.41 5.33
N ILE A 137 0.70 -7.65 5.41
CA ILE A 137 1.57 -7.77 4.22
C ILE A 137 2.46 -9.01 4.28
N TYR A 138 2.87 -9.49 3.12
CA TYR A 138 3.82 -10.61 3.02
C TYR A 138 5.22 -10.21 3.50
N ASN A 139 5.94 -11.17 4.07
CA ASN A 139 7.21 -10.96 4.76
C ASN A 139 8.39 -10.45 3.91
N ILE A 140 8.26 -10.37 2.58
CA ILE A 140 9.33 -9.93 1.68
C ILE A 140 9.91 -8.56 2.08
N TRP A 141 9.08 -7.69 2.64
CA TRP A 141 9.48 -6.35 3.07
C TRP A 141 10.24 -6.33 4.40
N LYS A 142 10.15 -7.38 5.22
CA LYS A 142 10.80 -7.46 6.53
C LYS A 142 12.33 -7.39 6.44
N SER A 143 12.88 -7.93 5.35
CA SER A 143 14.33 -7.94 5.09
C SER A 143 14.85 -6.64 4.47
N THR A 144 13.98 -5.66 4.23
CA THR A 144 14.41 -4.33 3.78
C THR A 144 14.76 -3.46 4.99
N PRO A 145 15.61 -2.42 4.84
CA PRO A 145 15.86 -1.47 5.92
C PRO A 145 14.58 -0.83 6.51
N LEU A 146 13.53 -0.64 5.70
CA LEU A 146 12.22 -0.18 6.19
C LEU A 146 11.39 -1.28 6.88
N GLY A 147 11.74 -2.55 6.69
CA GLY A 147 11.09 -3.69 7.35
C GLY A 147 11.23 -3.67 8.86
N VAL A 148 12.35 -3.17 9.39
CA VAL A 148 12.54 -2.96 10.84
C VAL A 148 11.52 -1.94 11.35
N MET A 149 11.38 -0.80 10.68
CA MET A 149 10.41 0.22 11.07
C MET A 149 8.97 -0.27 10.89
N TRP A 150 8.63 -0.91 9.78
CA TRP A 150 7.28 -1.44 9.57
C TRP A 150 6.91 -2.49 10.62
N THR A 151 7.87 -3.30 11.06
CA THR A 151 7.69 -4.22 12.19
C THR A 151 7.48 -3.45 13.49
N ALA A 152 8.31 -2.46 13.77
CA ALA A 152 8.26 -1.70 15.02
C ALA A 152 7.04 -0.77 15.12
N HIS A 153 6.54 -0.28 13.99
CA HIS A 153 5.29 0.49 13.88
C HIS A 153 4.09 -0.36 14.30
N GLY A 154 4.10 -1.67 13.98
CA GLY A 154 3.05 -2.61 14.34
C GLY A 154 2.33 -3.22 13.14
N ASN A 155 2.90 -3.18 11.93
CA ASN A 155 2.37 -3.90 10.77
C ASN A 155 2.46 -5.41 10.98
N PHE A 156 1.51 -6.15 10.43
CA PHE A 156 1.46 -7.60 10.57
C PHE A 156 2.06 -8.28 9.33
N PHE A 157 3.14 -9.04 9.54
CA PHE A 157 3.82 -9.77 8.47
C PHE A 157 3.36 -11.22 8.39
N ILE A 158 2.71 -11.57 7.29
CA ILE A 158 2.33 -12.95 6.99
C ILE A 158 3.59 -13.75 6.64
N ASN A 159 3.90 -14.74 7.47
CA ASN A 159 4.97 -15.72 7.28
C ASN A 159 4.35 -17.11 7.12
N GLY A 160 4.13 -17.61 5.90
CA GLY A 160 3.79 -19.03 5.75
C GLY A 160 3.13 -19.47 4.44
N GLY A 161 3.29 -20.76 4.17
CA GLY A 161 2.46 -21.53 3.22
C GLY A 161 1.19 -22.08 3.89
N ALA A 162 0.41 -22.85 3.13
CA ALA A 162 -0.92 -23.32 3.55
C ALA A 162 -0.92 -24.03 4.93
N ASP A 163 0.14 -24.78 5.25
CA ASP A 163 0.25 -25.59 6.46
C ASP A 163 0.31 -24.77 7.76
N LYS A 164 0.73 -23.50 7.67
CA LYS A 164 0.85 -22.60 8.83
C LYS A 164 -0.37 -21.69 9.03
N ARG A 165 -1.41 -21.83 8.20
CA ARG A 165 -2.56 -20.92 8.19
C ARG A 165 -3.20 -20.72 9.57
N LYS A 166 -3.46 -21.80 10.30
CA LYS A 166 -4.11 -21.72 11.62
C LYS A 166 -3.27 -20.91 12.62
N MET A 167 -1.97 -21.21 12.71
CA MET A 167 -1.04 -20.50 13.58
C MET A 167 -0.93 -19.02 13.20
N VAL A 168 -0.79 -18.71 11.90
CA VAL A 168 -0.70 -17.32 11.44
C VAL A 168 -1.98 -16.52 11.75
N LEU A 169 -3.16 -17.13 11.65
CA LEU A 169 -4.41 -16.46 12.01
C LEU A 169 -4.54 -16.25 13.53
N GLU A 170 -4.07 -17.20 14.34
CA GLU A 170 -4.03 -17.03 15.80
C GLU A 170 -3.03 -15.93 16.21
N ASP A 171 -1.84 -15.90 15.60
CA ASP A 171 -0.87 -14.83 15.79
C ASP A 171 -1.46 -13.47 15.39
N PHE A 172 -2.21 -13.42 14.29
CA PHE A 172 -2.87 -12.20 13.84
C PHE A 172 -3.95 -11.75 14.82
N LYS A 173 -4.77 -12.67 15.32
CA LYS A 173 -5.79 -12.42 16.35
C LYS A 173 -5.17 -11.80 17.60
N ASN A 174 -4.07 -12.37 18.07
CA ASN A 174 -3.35 -11.87 19.24
C ASN A 174 -2.68 -10.51 18.97
N HIS A 175 -2.12 -10.33 17.78
CA HIS A 175 -1.55 -9.05 17.35
C HIS A 175 -2.59 -7.93 17.38
N LEU A 176 -3.79 -8.15 16.81
CA LEU A 176 -4.88 -7.17 16.82
C LEU A 176 -5.26 -6.77 18.25
N LYS A 177 -5.45 -7.73 19.15
CA LYS A 177 -5.78 -7.47 20.57
C LYS A 177 -4.71 -6.64 21.28
N ASN A 178 -3.45 -6.92 21.00
CA ASN A 178 -2.31 -6.30 21.70
C ASN A 178 -1.89 -4.95 21.13
N TYR A 179 -2.11 -4.71 19.83
CA TYR A 179 -1.58 -3.54 19.13
C TYR A 179 -2.65 -2.58 18.63
N TYR A 180 -3.79 -3.06 18.12
CA TYR A 180 -4.70 -2.24 17.31
C TYR A 180 -5.19 -0.98 18.04
N TRP A 181 -5.74 -1.13 19.24
CA TRP A 181 -6.18 0.01 20.06
C TRP A 181 -5.06 0.65 20.86
N LYS A 182 -4.09 -0.15 21.34
CA LYS A 182 -2.95 0.33 22.13
C LYS A 182 -2.11 1.37 21.37
N HIS A 183 -1.97 1.18 20.06
CA HIS A 183 -1.23 2.08 19.18
C HIS A 183 -2.14 3.00 18.36
N ASP A 184 -3.45 3.06 18.66
CA ASP A 184 -4.45 3.92 18.00
C ASP A 184 -4.54 3.77 16.48
N PHE A 185 -4.40 2.54 15.97
CA PHE A 185 -4.54 2.26 14.54
C PHE A 185 -5.97 2.55 14.05
N GLY A 186 -6.05 3.25 12.92
CA GLY A 186 -7.30 3.54 12.24
C GLY A 186 -7.67 2.46 11.24
N TRP A 187 -6.89 2.35 10.17
CA TRP A 187 -7.23 1.50 9.01
C TRP A 187 -6.42 0.22 9.02
N ILE A 188 -7.05 -0.93 8.78
CA ILE A 188 -6.37 -2.20 8.53
C ILE A 188 -6.41 -2.45 7.03
N VAL A 189 -5.25 -2.50 6.38
CA VAL A 189 -5.13 -2.58 4.92
C VAL A 189 -4.63 -3.95 4.50
N MET A 190 -5.37 -4.63 3.63
CA MET A 190 -5.02 -5.98 3.18
C MET A 190 -5.55 -6.32 1.78
N TYR A 191 -5.01 -7.42 1.25
CA TYR A 191 -5.37 -7.98 -0.05
C TYR A 191 -5.96 -9.38 0.14
N PRO A 192 -7.30 -9.55 0.18
CA PRO A 192 -7.90 -10.84 0.52
C PRO A 192 -7.68 -11.91 -0.56
N GLU A 193 -7.30 -11.56 -1.80
CA GLU A 193 -6.81 -12.55 -2.80
C GLU A 193 -5.59 -13.35 -2.30
N GLY A 194 -4.83 -12.78 -1.36
CA GLY A 194 -3.70 -13.42 -0.68
C GLY A 194 -2.40 -13.45 -1.46
N SER A 195 -2.41 -13.21 -2.77
CA SER A 195 -1.21 -13.02 -3.61
C SER A 195 -1.58 -12.26 -4.88
N ARG A 196 -0.56 -11.74 -5.57
CA ARG A 196 -0.70 -11.11 -6.89
C ARG A 196 -1.31 -12.11 -7.87
N LEU A 197 -2.36 -11.70 -8.58
CA LEU A 197 -3.16 -12.58 -9.44
C LEU A 197 -2.32 -13.41 -10.43
N TYR A 198 -1.31 -12.81 -11.06
CA TYR A 198 -0.48 -13.51 -12.04
C TYR A 198 0.29 -14.71 -11.46
N LEU A 199 0.54 -14.74 -10.15
CA LEU A 199 1.20 -15.85 -9.45
C LEU A 199 0.22 -16.99 -9.09
N ILE A 200 -1.07 -16.69 -8.95
CA ILE A 200 -2.07 -17.63 -8.43
C ILE A 200 -3.16 -18.00 -9.43
N LYS A 201 -3.15 -17.44 -10.64
CA LYS A 201 -4.17 -17.66 -11.68
C LYS A 201 -4.52 -19.14 -11.91
N ASN A 202 -3.51 -20.00 -12.00
CA ASN A 202 -3.72 -21.44 -12.24
C ASN A 202 -4.27 -22.16 -11.00
N SER A 203 -3.79 -21.82 -9.79
CA SER A 203 -4.31 -22.41 -8.56
C SER A 203 -5.74 -21.95 -8.26
N GLU A 204 -6.04 -20.70 -8.60
CA GLU A 204 -7.34 -20.09 -8.43
C GLU A 204 -8.38 -20.75 -9.35
N LYS A 205 -8.03 -20.96 -10.63
CA LYS A 205 -8.88 -21.70 -11.57
C LYS A 205 -9.24 -23.09 -11.04
N ARG A 206 -8.25 -23.84 -10.51
CA ARG A 206 -8.50 -25.15 -9.90
C ARG A 206 -9.36 -25.07 -8.64
N PHE A 207 -9.20 -24.02 -7.84
CA PHE A 207 -10.04 -23.77 -6.67
C PHE A 207 -11.49 -23.53 -7.08
N ALA A 208 -11.72 -22.67 -8.07
CA ALA A 208 -13.07 -22.39 -8.59
C ALA A 208 -13.73 -23.66 -9.11
N GLU A 209 -13.05 -24.42 -9.98
CA GLU A 209 -13.54 -25.70 -10.54
C GLU A 209 -13.90 -26.71 -9.44
N LYS A 210 -13.02 -26.90 -8.44
CA LYS A 210 -13.25 -27.84 -7.35
C LYS A 210 -14.47 -27.49 -6.49
N ASN A 211 -14.78 -26.21 -6.35
CA ASN A 211 -15.89 -25.73 -5.52
C ASN A 211 -17.15 -25.40 -6.33
N GLY A 212 -17.17 -25.69 -7.64
CA GLY A 212 -18.31 -25.36 -8.50
C GLY A 212 -18.55 -23.86 -8.66
N LEU A 213 -17.51 -23.04 -8.53
CA LEU A 213 -17.56 -21.59 -8.69
C LEU A 213 -17.17 -21.20 -10.11
N GLU A 214 -17.74 -20.11 -10.62
CA GLU A 214 -17.34 -19.54 -11.90
C GLU A 214 -15.95 -18.89 -11.77
N PRO A 215 -14.97 -19.24 -12.61
CA PRO A 215 -13.64 -18.65 -12.53
C PRO A 215 -13.66 -17.17 -12.95
N PHE A 216 -13.16 -16.29 -12.07
CA PHE A 216 -12.94 -14.88 -12.37
C PHE A 216 -11.79 -14.69 -13.37
N LYS A 217 -11.85 -13.60 -14.15
CA LYS A 217 -10.87 -13.29 -15.22
C LYS A 217 -9.75 -12.37 -14.75
N HIS A 218 -10.10 -11.40 -13.92
CA HIS A 218 -9.32 -10.22 -13.52
C HIS A 218 -9.10 -10.14 -12.00
N CYS A 219 -9.69 -11.05 -11.24
CA CYS A 219 -9.52 -11.22 -9.79
C CYS A 219 -9.31 -12.71 -9.43
N ALA A 220 -8.93 -12.98 -8.18
CA ALA A 220 -9.08 -14.28 -7.54
C ALA A 220 -10.23 -14.27 -6.51
N HIS A 221 -10.82 -15.44 -6.22
CA HIS A 221 -11.77 -15.55 -5.10
C HIS A 221 -11.06 -15.19 -3.78
N PRO A 222 -11.64 -14.29 -2.98
CA PRO A 222 -11.00 -13.80 -1.78
C PRO A 222 -10.91 -14.90 -0.72
N ARG A 223 -9.76 -14.95 -0.04
CA ARG A 223 -9.57 -15.72 1.19
C ARG A 223 -10.21 -14.96 2.34
N THR A 224 -11.01 -15.64 3.13
CA THR A 224 -11.78 -15.07 4.25
C THR A 224 -10.97 -14.87 5.52
N GLY A 225 -10.02 -15.77 5.80
CA GLY A 225 -9.44 -15.91 7.16
C GLY A 225 -8.93 -14.62 7.79
N ALA A 226 -8.14 -13.80 7.09
CA ALA A 226 -7.61 -12.56 7.64
C ALA A 226 -8.70 -11.50 7.85
N ALA A 227 -9.58 -11.29 6.86
CA ALA A 227 -10.69 -10.35 6.98
C ALA A 227 -11.67 -10.78 8.08
N HIS A 228 -11.97 -12.07 8.18
CA HIS A 228 -12.78 -12.66 9.24
C HIS A 228 -12.14 -12.45 10.62
N THR A 229 -10.84 -12.70 10.76
CA THR A 229 -10.11 -12.46 12.03
C THR A 229 -10.22 -10.99 12.47
N VAL A 230 -10.16 -10.04 11.52
CA VAL A 230 -10.38 -8.62 11.84
C VAL A 230 -11.81 -8.38 12.33
N LEU A 231 -12.83 -8.94 11.68
CA LEU A 231 -14.22 -8.71 12.09
C LEU A 231 -14.59 -9.45 13.39
N ASP A 232 -14.02 -10.63 13.63
CA ASP A 232 -14.17 -11.39 14.88
C ASP A 232 -13.58 -10.65 16.09
N VAL A 233 -12.47 -9.93 15.90
CA VAL A 233 -11.78 -9.21 16.99
C VAL A 233 -12.22 -7.76 17.07
N CYS A 234 -12.15 -7.05 15.95
CA CYS A 234 -12.31 -5.60 15.87
C CYS A 234 -13.69 -5.18 15.37
N GLY A 235 -14.52 -6.09 14.84
CA GLY A 235 -15.86 -5.76 14.35
C GLY A 235 -16.83 -5.38 15.48
N PRO A 236 -18.02 -4.84 15.13
CA PRO A 236 -19.05 -4.47 16.09
C PRO A 236 -19.75 -5.70 16.66
N THR A 237 -20.20 -5.62 17.91
CA THR A 237 -21.07 -6.62 18.55
C THR A 237 -22.49 -6.57 18.01
N ASP A 238 -22.97 -5.37 17.73
CA ASP A 238 -24.33 -5.02 17.34
C ASP A 238 -24.34 -3.68 16.59
N GLU A 239 -25.52 -3.25 16.15
CA GLU A 239 -25.71 -2.02 15.36
C GLU A 239 -25.48 -0.71 16.13
N SER A 240 -25.15 -0.74 17.43
CA SER A 240 -24.79 0.47 18.18
C SER A 240 -23.38 0.98 17.86
N TYR A 241 -22.50 0.11 17.32
CA TYR A 241 -21.08 0.41 17.03
C TYR A 241 -20.31 1.03 18.20
N THR A 242 -20.67 0.68 19.43
CA THR A 242 -20.08 1.27 20.65
C THR A 242 -18.75 0.62 21.02
N THR A 243 -18.67 -0.70 20.98
CA THR A 243 -17.49 -1.48 21.41
C THR A 243 -17.17 -2.58 20.40
N ALA A 244 -15.88 -2.89 20.23
CA ALA A 244 -15.44 -4.03 19.44
C ALA A 244 -15.79 -5.37 20.10
N ARG A 245 -15.93 -6.44 19.31
CA ARG A 245 -16.18 -7.81 19.81
C ARG A 245 -15.14 -8.31 20.81
N SER A 246 -13.89 -7.84 20.71
CA SER A 246 -12.84 -8.10 21.70
C SER A 246 -13.09 -7.47 23.08
N GLY A 247 -14.08 -6.56 23.19
CA GLY A 247 -14.28 -5.69 24.36
C GLY A 247 -13.29 -4.52 24.42
N LEU A 248 -12.41 -4.38 23.42
CA LEU A 248 -11.35 -3.37 23.40
C LEU A 248 -11.76 -2.20 22.50
N GLY A 249 -11.92 -1.01 23.07
CA GLY A 249 -12.13 0.23 22.32
C GLY A 249 -13.30 0.21 21.32
N GLY A 250 -13.30 1.17 20.39
CA GLY A 250 -14.32 1.27 19.34
C GLY A 250 -14.10 0.25 18.21
N PRO A 251 -15.17 -0.23 17.56
CA PRO A 251 -15.09 -1.24 16.51
C PRO A 251 -14.61 -0.67 15.16
N VAL A 252 -14.21 -1.56 14.26
CA VAL A 252 -14.15 -1.31 12.81
C VAL A 252 -15.58 -1.10 12.33
N GLU A 253 -15.86 0.10 11.85
CA GLU A 253 -17.21 0.54 11.49
C GLU A 253 -17.53 0.34 10.00
N TYR A 254 -16.52 0.33 9.15
CA TYR A 254 -16.68 0.30 7.69
C TYR A 254 -15.69 -0.66 7.03
N ILE A 255 -16.12 -1.24 5.92
CA ILE A 255 -15.24 -1.86 4.92
C ILE A 255 -15.14 -0.90 3.74
N ILE A 256 -13.91 -0.58 3.33
CA ILE A 256 -13.67 0.04 2.03
C ILE A 256 -13.28 -1.07 1.07
N ASP A 257 -14.14 -1.31 0.09
CA ASP A 257 -13.89 -2.24 -0.99
C ASP A 257 -13.23 -1.49 -2.16
N CYS A 258 -11.95 -1.80 -2.41
CA CYS A 258 -11.08 -1.09 -3.34
C CYS A 258 -10.76 -1.93 -4.57
N THR A 259 -10.90 -1.34 -5.75
CA THR A 259 -10.57 -1.96 -7.04
C THR A 259 -9.53 -1.14 -7.78
N LEU A 260 -8.30 -1.66 -7.87
CA LEU A 260 -7.21 -1.16 -8.69
C LEU A 260 -7.37 -1.67 -10.13
N GLY A 261 -7.39 -0.75 -11.09
CA GLY A 261 -7.37 -1.03 -12.53
C GLY A 261 -6.15 -0.40 -13.18
N TYR A 262 -5.26 -1.23 -13.71
CA TYR A 262 -4.12 -0.77 -14.50
C TYR A 262 -4.49 -0.68 -15.98
N PRO A 263 -3.96 0.30 -16.74
CA PRO A 263 -4.24 0.43 -18.16
C PRO A 263 -4.08 -0.91 -18.91
N LYS A 264 -5.13 -1.34 -19.62
CA LYS A 264 -5.20 -2.62 -20.36
C LYS A 264 -4.86 -3.87 -19.52
N GLY A 265 -4.97 -3.80 -18.19
CA GLY A 265 -4.61 -4.88 -17.26
C GLY A 265 -3.11 -5.17 -17.20
N LYS A 266 -2.25 -4.24 -17.65
CA LYS A 266 -0.79 -4.39 -17.67
C LYS A 266 -0.18 -3.70 -16.46
N VAL A 267 0.41 -4.49 -15.56
CA VAL A 267 1.06 -3.99 -14.35
C VAL A 267 2.57 -3.89 -14.60
N GLY A 268 3.16 -2.74 -14.32
CA GLY A 268 4.60 -2.52 -14.49
C GLY A 268 5.44 -3.25 -13.44
N GLY A 269 6.64 -3.69 -13.84
CA GLY A 269 7.64 -4.17 -12.90
C GLY A 269 8.15 -3.02 -12.03
N LEU A 270 8.45 -3.27 -10.75
CA LEU A 270 8.90 -2.21 -9.84
C LEU A 270 10.18 -1.52 -10.34
N GLY A 271 11.15 -2.27 -10.87
CA GLY A 271 12.39 -1.70 -11.40
C GLY A 271 12.18 -0.82 -12.64
N GLU A 272 11.37 -1.29 -13.60
CA GLU A 272 11.01 -0.56 -14.82
C GLU A 272 10.29 0.75 -14.47
N VAL A 273 9.28 0.67 -13.60
CA VAL A 273 8.54 1.86 -13.17
C VAL A 273 9.45 2.86 -12.47
N MET A 274 10.38 2.42 -11.61
CA MET A 274 11.28 3.34 -10.89
C MET A 274 12.18 4.18 -11.82
N VAL A 275 12.44 3.71 -13.05
CA VAL A 275 13.16 4.48 -14.08
C VAL A 275 12.21 5.21 -15.06
N GLY A 276 10.90 5.20 -14.78
CA GLY A 276 9.86 5.86 -15.57
C GLY A 276 9.32 5.02 -16.74
N GLU A 277 9.68 3.73 -16.82
CA GLU A 277 9.20 2.83 -17.86
C GLU A 277 7.88 2.17 -17.45
N TRP A 278 6.79 2.61 -18.09
CA TRP A 278 5.45 2.09 -17.85
C TRP A 278 4.96 1.24 -19.02
N PRO A 279 4.24 0.13 -18.74
CA PRO A 279 3.56 -0.61 -19.80
C PRO A 279 2.68 0.33 -20.62
N GLU A 280 2.82 0.25 -21.95
CA GLU A 280 2.06 1.07 -22.90
C GLU A 280 2.25 2.58 -22.72
N GLY A 281 3.31 3.01 -22.00
CA GLY A 281 3.57 4.41 -21.68
C GLY A 281 2.50 5.05 -20.79
N ASN A 282 1.67 4.26 -20.10
CA ASN A 282 0.56 4.77 -19.30
C ASN A 282 0.75 4.45 -17.81
N SER A 283 1.00 5.50 -17.04
CA SER A 283 1.24 5.45 -15.59
C SER A 283 0.02 5.77 -14.74
N ASN A 284 -1.15 6.00 -15.36
CA ASN A 284 -2.38 6.32 -14.65
C ASN A 284 -3.08 5.05 -14.17
N VAL A 285 -3.08 4.83 -12.86
CA VAL A 285 -3.82 3.73 -12.22
C VAL A 285 -5.17 4.26 -11.76
N ALA A 286 -6.24 3.61 -12.22
CA ALA A 286 -7.59 3.91 -11.76
C ALA A 286 -7.88 3.15 -10.48
N ILE A 287 -8.50 3.79 -9.50
CA ILE A 287 -8.92 3.17 -8.25
C ILE A 287 -10.40 3.47 -8.02
N HIS A 288 -11.22 2.43 -7.89
CA HIS A 288 -12.63 2.58 -7.53
C HIS A 288 -12.85 2.16 -6.08
N TYR A 289 -13.62 2.95 -5.33
CA TYR A 289 -14.02 2.63 -3.96
C TYR A 289 -15.52 2.39 -3.83
N LYS A 290 -15.90 1.38 -3.05
CA LYS A 290 -17.24 1.24 -2.45
C LYS A 290 -17.11 1.20 -0.93
N ILE A 291 -17.95 1.97 -0.24
CA ILE A 291 -18.00 2.00 1.22
C ILE A 291 -19.17 1.16 1.70
N HIS A 292 -18.88 0.22 2.59
CA HIS A 292 -19.88 -0.61 3.25
C HIS A 292 -19.81 -0.40 4.76
N LYS A 293 -20.96 -0.26 5.42
CA LYS A 293 -21.02 -0.33 6.88
C LYS A 293 -20.82 -1.80 7.29
N VAL A 294 -20.00 -2.05 8.32
CA VAL A 294 -19.77 -3.41 8.82
C VAL A 294 -21.04 -3.94 9.48
N LEU A 295 -21.52 -5.10 9.05
CA LEU A 295 -22.66 -5.75 9.67
C LEU A 295 -22.20 -6.73 10.76
N PRO A 296 -22.85 -6.79 11.94
CA PRO A 296 -22.45 -7.68 13.02
C PRO A 296 -22.37 -9.16 12.59
N GLU A 297 -23.26 -9.63 11.71
CA GLU A 297 -23.30 -11.00 11.20
C GLU A 297 -22.07 -11.40 10.37
N TRP A 298 -21.25 -10.45 9.92
CA TRP A 298 -19.98 -10.75 9.24
C TRP A 298 -18.90 -11.33 10.17
N SER A 299 -19.17 -11.48 11.46
CA SER A 299 -18.39 -12.34 12.35
C SER A 299 -18.59 -13.83 12.05
N ASP A 300 -19.63 -14.21 11.33
CA ASP A 300 -19.76 -15.55 10.75
C ASP A 300 -18.93 -15.63 9.46
N GLU A 301 -17.95 -16.54 9.42
CA GLU A 301 -17.05 -16.65 8.27
C GLU A 301 -17.77 -17.02 6.97
N SER A 302 -18.85 -17.81 7.05
CA SER A 302 -19.63 -18.23 5.87
C SER A 302 -20.43 -17.06 5.28
N VAL A 303 -21.05 -16.24 6.13
CA VAL A 303 -21.79 -15.05 5.72
C VAL A 303 -20.84 -14.03 5.11
N LEU A 304 -19.68 -13.80 5.75
CA LEU A 304 -18.64 -12.93 5.22
C LEU A 304 -18.10 -13.44 3.88
N ARG A 305 -17.87 -14.74 3.75
CA ARG A 305 -17.41 -15.38 2.49
C ARG A 305 -18.35 -15.05 1.35
N ASP A 306 -19.64 -15.29 1.54
CA ASP A 306 -20.64 -15.14 0.49
C ASP A 306 -20.77 -13.68 0.07
N TRP A 307 -20.70 -12.75 1.04
CA TRP A 307 -20.62 -11.32 0.77
C TRP A 307 -19.35 -10.94 -0.02
N LEU A 308 -18.18 -11.43 0.40
CA LEU A 308 -16.91 -11.17 -0.27
C LEU A 308 -16.90 -11.71 -1.71
N TYR A 309 -17.45 -12.91 -1.94
CA TYR A 309 -17.52 -13.51 -3.27
C TYR A 309 -18.37 -12.66 -4.20
N LYS A 310 -19.53 -12.18 -3.72
CA LYS A 310 -20.36 -11.23 -4.48
C LYS A 310 -19.61 -9.94 -4.80
N GLN A 311 -18.88 -9.36 -3.83
CA GLN A 311 -18.10 -8.14 -4.10
C GLN A 311 -17.03 -8.40 -5.18
N TYR A 312 -16.32 -9.52 -5.11
CA TYR A 312 -15.27 -9.85 -6.07
C TYR A 312 -15.82 -10.22 -7.47
N GLU A 313 -17.01 -10.80 -7.56
CA GLU A 313 -17.72 -10.96 -8.83
C GLU A 313 -18.05 -9.60 -9.47
N GLU A 314 -18.57 -8.65 -8.68
CA GLU A 314 -18.82 -7.28 -9.15
C GLU A 314 -17.52 -6.57 -9.55
N LYS A 315 -16.43 -6.78 -8.82
CA LYS A 315 -15.09 -6.25 -9.18
C LYS A 315 -14.60 -6.82 -10.50
N ASP A 316 -14.73 -8.12 -10.71
CA ASP A 316 -14.29 -8.78 -11.94
C ASP A 316 -15.00 -8.19 -13.16
N LYS A 317 -16.33 -8.03 -13.08
CA LYS A 317 -17.16 -7.38 -14.11
C LYS A 317 -16.75 -5.91 -14.31
N MET A 318 -16.45 -5.20 -13.22
CA MET A 318 -16.01 -3.80 -13.29
C MET A 318 -14.65 -3.65 -13.98
N LEU A 319 -13.69 -4.53 -13.67
CA LEU A 319 -12.38 -4.57 -14.31
C LEU A 319 -12.49 -4.95 -15.79
N ASP A 320 -13.36 -5.90 -16.14
CA ASP A 320 -13.61 -6.27 -17.54
C ASP A 320 -14.11 -5.08 -18.36
N ARG A 321 -15.04 -4.30 -17.80
CA ARG A 321 -15.48 -3.05 -18.42
C ARG A 321 -14.34 -2.04 -18.51
N TYR A 322 -13.62 -1.80 -17.41
CA TYR A 322 -12.51 -0.85 -17.36
C TYR A 322 -11.44 -1.15 -18.41
N TYR A 323 -11.07 -2.43 -18.61
CA TYR A 323 -10.07 -2.80 -19.62
C TYR A 323 -10.57 -2.64 -21.06
N LYS A 324 -11.88 -2.59 -21.29
CA LYS A 324 -12.49 -2.29 -22.59
C LYS A 324 -12.67 -0.78 -22.83
N THR A 325 -12.95 -0.01 -21.79
CA THR A 325 -13.34 1.41 -21.91
C THR A 325 -12.26 2.41 -21.46
N GLY A 326 -11.24 1.96 -20.71
CA GLY A 326 -10.18 2.79 -20.14
C GLY A 326 -10.59 3.60 -18.91
N SER A 327 -11.80 3.44 -18.39
CA SER A 327 -12.31 4.20 -17.24
C SER A 327 -13.39 3.44 -16.47
N PHE A 328 -13.41 3.62 -15.15
CA PHE A 328 -14.53 3.18 -14.33
C PHE A 328 -15.74 4.11 -14.52
N ALA A 329 -16.92 3.64 -14.15
CA ALA A 329 -18.13 4.46 -14.24
C ALA A 329 -18.07 5.67 -13.28
N GLY A 330 -18.61 6.80 -13.75
CA GLY A 330 -18.67 8.05 -12.97
C GLY A 330 -17.46 8.98 -13.21
N ALA A 331 -17.51 10.14 -12.56
CA ALA A 331 -16.45 11.13 -12.64
C ALA A 331 -15.21 10.68 -11.85
N SER A 332 -14.04 10.90 -12.43
CA SER A 332 -12.77 10.66 -11.75
C SER A 332 -12.35 11.88 -10.92
N ARG A 333 -11.63 11.61 -9.84
CA ARG A 333 -10.96 12.60 -9.00
C ARG A 333 -9.47 12.32 -9.04
N GLN A 334 -8.71 13.24 -9.62
CA GLN A 334 -7.25 13.12 -9.66
C GLN A 334 -6.66 13.39 -8.28
N VAL A 335 -5.83 12.48 -7.81
CA VAL A 335 -5.04 12.72 -6.59
C VAL A 335 -4.03 13.82 -6.89
N GLN A 336 -4.15 14.92 -6.17
CA GLN A 336 -3.26 16.07 -6.31
C GLN A 336 -2.03 15.92 -5.44
N PHE A 337 -0.93 16.53 -5.85
CA PHE A 337 0.32 16.49 -5.12
C PHE A 337 0.93 17.86 -5.00
N SER A 338 1.44 18.17 -3.81
CA SER A 338 2.16 19.42 -3.58
C SER A 338 3.65 19.20 -3.78
N LEU A 339 4.23 19.82 -4.81
CA LEU A 339 5.68 19.82 -5.02
C LEU A 339 6.42 20.37 -3.79
N ALA A 340 5.85 21.39 -3.13
CA ALA A 340 6.42 21.95 -1.90
C ALA A 340 6.49 20.91 -0.77
N ARG A 341 5.43 20.10 -0.59
CA ARG A 341 5.43 19.00 0.40
C ARG A 341 6.50 17.96 0.09
N ASN A 342 6.68 17.61 -1.20
CA ASN A 342 7.70 16.66 -1.64
C ASN A 342 9.12 17.17 -1.38
N VAL A 343 9.41 18.41 -1.75
CA VAL A 343 10.73 19.01 -1.51
C VAL A 343 10.99 19.10 0.00
N PHE A 344 9.99 19.53 0.77
CA PHE A 344 10.09 19.62 2.22
C PHE A 344 10.43 18.27 2.87
N VAL A 345 9.74 17.19 2.51
CA VAL A 345 10.02 15.88 3.10
C VAL A 345 11.43 15.37 2.77
N GLN A 346 11.95 15.63 1.56
CA GLN A 346 13.33 15.25 1.25
C GLN A 346 14.36 16.04 2.07
N ILE A 347 14.13 17.34 2.28
CA ILE A 347 14.99 18.17 3.14
C ILE A 347 14.97 17.64 4.58
N VAL A 348 13.78 17.31 5.10
CA VAL A 348 13.64 16.73 6.45
C VAL A 348 14.43 15.43 6.57
N TRP A 349 14.33 14.52 5.59
CA TRP A 349 15.07 13.25 5.63
C TRP A 349 16.58 13.44 5.59
N MET A 350 17.08 14.35 4.73
CA MET A 350 18.50 14.68 4.66
C MET A 350 19.00 15.31 5.97
N ALA A 351 18.21 16.22 6.56
CA ALA A 351 18.55 16.86 7.83
C ALA A 351 18.57 15.84 8.98
N LEU A 352 17.57 14.95 9.07
CA LEU A 352 17.54 13.87 10.06
C LEU A 352 18.71 12.91 9.90
N PHE A 353 19.02 12.51 8.66
CA PHE A 353 20.18 11.66 8.38
C PHE A 353 21.48 12.31 8.84
N TYR A 354 21.69 13.59 8.49
CA TYR A 354 22.88 14.34 8.89
C TYR A 354 22.98 14.51 10.42
N ALA A 355 21.85 14.81 11.08
CA ALA A 355 21.79 14.89 12.53
C ALA A 355 22.16 13.54 13.16
N HIS A 356 21.57 12.44 12.71
CA HIS A 356 21.88 11.11 13.25
C HIS A 356 23.32 10.67 12.94
N TYR A 357 23.85 11.05 11.78
CA TYR A 357 25.25 10.84 11.45
C TYR A 357 26.17 11.51 12.46
N THR A 358 25.88 12.78 12.76
CA THR A 358 26.71 13.62 13.62
C THR A 358 26.64 13.20 15.08
N PHE A 359 25.43 12.94 15.59
CA PHE A 359 25.22 12.66 17.02
C PHE A 359 25.36 11.20 17.41
N TRP A 360 25.08 10.25 16.50
CA TRP A 360 25.06 8.82 16.84
C TRP A 360 26.07 8.01 16.04
N MET A 361 25.98 8.05 14.71
CA MET A 361 26.74 7.11 13.86
C MET A 361 28.25 7.37 13.91
N LYS A 362 28.69 8.63 13.75
CA LYS A 362 30.10 8.99 13.78
C LYS A 362 30.74 8.74 15.15
N PRO A 363 30.16 9.16 16.29
CA PRO A 363 30.70 8.83 17.61
C PRO A 363 30.75 7.31 17.86
N LEU A 364 29.70 6.57 17.52
CA LEU A 364 29.66 5.12 17.67
C LEU A 364 30.75 4.43 16.85
N PHE A 365 30.95 4.87 15.61
CA PHE A 365 32.01 4.34 14.74
C PHE A 365 33.40 4.59 15.34
N HIS A 366 33.69 5.80 15.81
CA HIS A 366 34.96 6.09 16.49
C HIS A 366 35.15 5.26 17.77
N PHE A 367 34.09 5.05 18.55
CA PHE A 367 34.14 4.20 19.73
C PHE A 367 34.45 2.74 19.36
N LEU A 368 33.79 2.20 18.32
CA LEU A 368 34.02 0.84 17.83
C LEU A 368 35.45 0.66 17.30
N LEU A 369 35.98 1.63 16.54
CA LEU A 369 37.37 1.60 16.06
C LEU A 369 38.37 1.51 17.22
N ARG A 370 38.17 2.31 18.27
CA ARG A 370 39.02 2.25 19.47
C ARG A 370 38.96 0.90 20.18
N LEU A 371 37.79 0.24 20.20
CA LEU A 371 37.65 -1.10 20.78
C LEU A 371 38.41 -2.18 20.01
N ILE A 372 38.59 -2.01 18.69
CA ILE A 372 39.35 -2.93 17.84
C ILE A 372 40.80 -2.49 17.59
N GLY A 373 41.28 -1.49 18.33
CA GLY A 373 42.69 -1.06 18.32
C GLY A 373 43.08 -0.13 17.17
N PHE A 374 42.12 0.52 16.51
CA PHE A 374 42.34 1.52 15.45
C PHE A 374 42.03 2.95 15.89
#